data_AF-A0A962XGE9-F1
#
_entry.id   AF-A0A962XGE9-F1
#
_cell.length_a   1.000
_cell.length_b   1.000
_cell.length_c   1.000
_cell.angle_alpha   90.00
_cell.angle_beta   90.00
_cell.angle_gamma   90.00
#
_symmetry.space_group_name_H-M   'P 1'
#
loop_
_entity.id
_entity.type
_entity.pdbx_description
1 polymer ?
#
loop_
_entity_poly.entity_id
_entity_poly.type
_entity_poly.pdbx_seq_one_letter_code
_entity_poly.pdbx_strand_id
1 'polypeptide(L)'
;MMNETFKSDTKSQGQESAEKNLPNSTSRLTSLLRWSILIAAVLLLNFLLGRGFTELIEGQLDAGLSSGVWFGVAALVVYALLLAIPFVPGVEIGIALLIMQGSVIAPFVHAATVAGLLISFAIGWAFATTLPCKFLDTMGLHRACAFVDAMKVMSRPERLEYLNAAVPRWIGRWILRYRYVLLAVLINLPGNSLIGGGGGILLVAGLSRLFSLPSILVTVILATAPVPLAVWLIGVDILK
;
A
#
# COMPACT_ATOMS: atom_id res chain seq x y z
N MET A 1 -63.91 -7.03 -26.83
CA MET A 1 -62.63 -7.43 -27.44
C MET A 1 -61.66 -6.25 -27.39
N MET A 2 -61.10 -5.92 -26.21
CA MET A 2 -60.08 -4.87 -26.03
C MET A 2 -59.50 -5.08 -24.64
N ASN A 3 -58.56 -6.01 -24.48
CA ASN A 3 -57.68 -6.10 -23.30
C ASN A 3 -56.53 -7.11 -23.39
N GLU A 4 -56.36 -7.82 -24.52
CA GLU A 4 -55.29 -8.83 -24.65
C GLU A 4 -54.00 -8.28 -25.28
N THR A 5 -54.04 -7.14 -25.98
CA THR A 5 -52.88 -6.64 -26.75
C THR A 5 -51.86 -5.81 -25.96
N PHE A 6 -52.16 -5.37 -24.73
CA PHE A 6 -51.23 -4.52 -23.96
C PHE A 6 -50.22 -5.32 -23.11
N LYS A 7 -50.40 -6.64 -22.98
CA LYS A 7 -49.58 -7.48 -22.07
C LYS A 7 -48.40 -8.18 -22.77
N SER A 8 -48.29 -8.07 -24.09
CA SER A 8 -47.26 -8.72 -24.90
C SER A 8 -45.96 -7.90 -25.00
N ASP A 9 -46.04 -6.57 -25.10
CA ASP A 9 -44.87 -5.73 -25.41
C ASP A 9 -43.97 -5.42 -24.19
N THR A 10 -44.48 -5.57 -22.97
CA THR A 10 -43.69 -5.31 -21.75
C THR A 10 -42.78 -6.48 -21.36
N LYS A 11 -43.00 -7.69 -21.89
CA LYS A 11 -42.13 -8.84 -21.63
C LYS A 11 -40.94 -8.95 -22.57
N SER A 12 -41.01 -8.43 -23.81
CA SER A 12 -39.88 -8.49 -24.75
C SER A 12 -38.80 -7.43 -24.42
N GLN A 13 -39.19 -6.22 -24.01
CA GLN A 13 -38.23 -5.15 -23.68
C GLN A 13 -37.47 -5.37 -22.35
N GLY A 14 -38.06 -6.12 -21.41
CA GLY A 14 -37.43 -6.43 -20.12
C GLY A 14 -36.35 -7.51 -20.18
N GLN A 15 -36.37 -8.39 -21.19
CA GLN A 15 -35.35 -9.43 -21.35
C GLN A 15 -34.20 -9.01 -22.27
N GLU A 16 -34.46 -8.18 -23.29
CA GLU A 16 -33.42 -7.69 -24.21
C GLU A 16 -32.46 -6.68 -23.57
N SER A 17 -32.88 -6.01 -22.49
CA SER A 17 -32.03 -5.08 -21.72
C SER A 17 -31.14 -5.78 -20.68
N ALA A 18 -31.44 -7.03 -20.31
CA ALA A 18 -30.67 -7.80 -19.34
C ALA A 18 -29.49 -8.56 -19.99
N GLU A 19 -29.58 -8.88 -21.28
CA GLU A 19 -28.56 -9.64 -22.00
C GLU A 19 -27.39 -8.77 -22.50
N LYS A 20 -27.57 -7.44 -22.56
CA LYS A 20 -26.58 -6.50 -23.12
C LYS A 20 -25.46 -6.05 -22.17
N ASN A 21 -25.45 -6.53 -20.92
CA ASN A 21 -24.51 -6.10 -19.87
C ASN A 21 -23.63 -7.23 -19.31
N LEU A 22 -23.44 -8.32 -20.05
CA LEU A 22 -22.32 -9.24 -19.78
C LEU A 22 -21.06 -8.65 -20.41
N PRO A 23 -20.03 -8.26 -19.63
CA PRO A 23 -18.80 -7.72 -20.19
C PRO A 23 -18.18 -8.77 -21.12
N ASN A 24 -18.05 -8.40 -22.40
CA ASN A 24 -17.48 -9.21 -23.48
C ASN A 24 -16.18 -9.88 -23.03
N SER A 25 -16.02 -11.17 -23.32
CA SER A 25 -14.83 -11.97 -22.99
C SER A 25 -13.51 -11.28 -23.37
N THR A 26 -13.51 -10.53 -24.47
CA THR A 26 -12.36 -9.77 -25.00
C THR A 26 -11.95 -8.59 -24.12
N SER A 27 -12.86 -7.91 -23.42
CA SER A 27 -12.51 -6.81 -22.51
C SER A 27 -11.92 -7.33 -21.19
N ARG A 28 -12.40 -8.49 -20.71
CA ARG A 28 -11.82 -9.14 -19.53
C ARG A 28 -10.40 -9.64 -19.80
N LEU A 29 -10.16 -10.24 -20.97
CA LEU A 29 -8.84 -10.76 -21.34
C LEU A 29 -7.79 -9.64 -21.46
N THR A 30 -8.16 -8.51 -22.05
CA THR A 30 -7.27 -7.33 -22.17
C THR A 30 -7.00 -6.66 -20.83
N SER A 31 -8.00 -6.55 -19.95
CA SER A 31 -7.78 -6.10 -18.56
C SER A 31 -6.87 -7.06 -17.78
N LEU A 32 -7.09 -8.37 -17.88
CA LEU A 32 -6.23 -9.37 -17.22
C LEU A 32 -4.78 -9.24 -17.70
N LEU A 33 -4.57 -9.11 -19.01
CA LEU A 33 -3.24 -8.91 -19.57
C LEU A 33 -2.57 -7.64 -19.06
N ARG A 34 -3.30 -6.51 -18.98
CA ARG A 34 -2.79 -5.25 -18.41
C ARG A 34 -2.37 -5.40 -16.95
N TRP A 35 -3.17 -6.11 -16.15
CA TRP A 35 -2.85 -6.39 -14.75
C TRP A 35 -1.65 -7.32 -14.61
N SER A 36 -1.56 -8.38 -15.42
CA SER A 36 -0.39 -9.26 -15.44
C SER A 36 0.88 -8.51 -15.81
N ILE A 37 0.84 -7.62 -16.81
CA ILE A 37 1.98 -6.77 -17.20
C ILE A 37 2.35 -5.82 -16.07
N LEU A 38 1.37 -5.16 -15.43
CA LEU A 38 1.65 -4.23 -14.33
C LEU A 38 2.26 -4.94 -13.13
N ILE A 39 1.71 -6.09 -12.73
CA ILE A 39 2.24 -6.90 -11.64
C ILE A 39 3.66 -7.38 -11.99
N ALA A 40 3.87 -7.90 -13.20
CA ALA A 40 5.19 -8.33 -13.65
C ALA A 40 6.20 -7.17 -13.66
N ALA A 41 5.79 -5.99 -14.12
CA ALA A 41 6.64 -4.80 -14.12
C ALA A 41 7.00 -4.33 -12.70
N VAL A 42 6.04 -4.34 -11.77
CA VAL A 42 6.28 -3.99 -10.36
C VAL A 42 7.21 -4.99 -9.70
N LEU A 43 6.99 -6.29 -9.90
CA LEU A 43 7.86 -7.35 -9.36
C LEU A 43 9.26 -7.28 -9.97
N LEU A 44 9.38 -7.05 -11.28
CA LEU A 44 10.65 -6.90 -11.97
C LEU A 44 11.40 -5.66 -11.47
N LEU A 45 10.72 -4.52 -11.35
CA LEU A 45 11.31 -3.29 -10.83
C LEU A 45 11.82 -3.50 -9.40
N ASN A 46 11.02 -4.14 -8.54
CA ASN A 46 11.41 -4.44 -7.17
C ASN A 46 12.64 -5.36 -7.12
N PHE A 47 12.65 -6.41 -7.94
CA PHE A 47 13.78 -7.33 -8.05
C PHE A 47 15.06 -6.62 -8.52
N LEU A 48 14.96 -5.77 -9.54
CA LEU A 48 16.09 -4.98 -10.06
C LEU A 48 16.60 -3.96 -9.04
N LEU A 49 15.70 -3.28 -8.33
CA LEU A 49 16.09 -2.33 -7.27
C LEU A 49 16.77 -3.04 -6.10
N GLY A 50 16.27 -4.22 -5.70
CA GLY A 50 16.89 -5.04 -4.67
C GLY A 50 18.31 -5.47 -5.05
N ARG A 51 18.49 -5.97 -6.28
CA ARG A 51 19.81 -6.33 -6.84
C ARG A 51 20.76 -5.15 -6.93
N GLY A 52 20.29 -4.03 -7.49
CA GLY A 52 21.10 -2.83 -7.63
C GLY A 52 21.54 -2.27 -6.27
N PHE A 53 20.68 -2.35 -5.25
CA PHE A 53 21.03 -1.93 -3.90
C PHE A 53 22.11 -2.81 -3.27
N THR A 54 22.01 -4.14 -3.41
CA THR A 54 23.04 -5.05 -2.90
C THR A 54 24.39 -4.85 -3.59
N GLU A 55 24.39 -4.72 -4.93
CA GLU A 55 25.62 -4.47 -5.70
C GLU A 55 26.27 -3.13 -5.34
N LEU A 56 25.45 -2.10 -5.08
CA LEU A 56 25.94 -0.77 -4.71
C LEU A 56 26.57 -0.75 -3.30
N ILE A 57 26.02 -1.54 -2.37
CA ILE A 57 26.63 -1.70 -1.04
C ILE A 57 27.93 -2.48 -1.13
N GLU A 58 27.95 -3.61 -1.84
CA GLU A 58 29.14 -4.45 -2.01
C GLU A 58 30.28 -3.66 -2.68
N GLY A 59 30.00 -2.94 -3.76
CA GLY A 59 31.02 -2.12 -4.44
C GLY A 59 31.57 -0.97 -3.60
N GLN A 60 30.78 -0.39 -2.70
CA GLN A 60 31.23 0.67 -1.78
C GLN A 60 32.06 0.12 -0.61
N LEU A 61 31.75 -1.10 -0.16
CA LEU A 61 32.55 -1.82 0.84
C LEU A 61 33.94 -2.14 0.28
N ASP A 62 34.02 -2.63 -0.95
CA ASP A 62 35.28 -2.95 -1.63
C ASP A 62 36.15 -1.71 -1.93
N ALA A 63 35.50 -0.57 -2.20
CA ALA A 63 36.20 0.69 -2.46
C ALA A 63 36.79 1.35 -1.19
N GLY A 64 36.57 0.79 0.00
CA GLY A 64 37.06 1.35 1.27
C GLY A 64 36.42 2.69 1.68
N LEU A 65 35.36 3.12 0.98
CA LEU A 65 34.59 4.34 1.25
C LEU A 65 33.59 4.17 2.41
N SER A 66 33.57 2.99 3.02
CA SER A 66 32.59 2.51 4.01
C SER A 66 32.72 3.08 5.42
N SER A 67 33.74 3.90 5.71
CA SER A 67 34.00 4.43 7.05
C SER A 67 33.50 5.87 7.29
N GLY A 68 32.92 6.51 6.27
CA GLY A 68 32.43 7.88 6.38
C GLY A 68 31.02 7.99 6.96
N VAL A 69 30.80 8.96 7.86
CA VAL A 69 29.46 9.32 8.37
C VAL A 69 28.45 9.55 7.24
N TRP A 70 28.92 10.12 6.12
CA TRP A 70 28.12 10.35 4.93
C TRP A 70 27.61 9.08 4.25
N PHE A 71 28.37 7.99 4.29
CA PHE A 71 27.94 6.69 3.77
C PHE A 71 26.76 6.15 4.60
N GLY A 72 26.85 6.22 5.94
CA GLY A 72 25.76 5.82 6.83
C GLY A 72 24.49 6.65 6.61
N VAL A 73 24.63 7.97 6.45
CA VAL A 73 23.49 8.86 6.12
C VAL A 73 22.88 8.49 4.76
N ALA A 74 23.70 8.29 3.74
CA ALA A 74 23.22 7.90 2.41
C ALA A 74 22.47 6.55 2.45
N ALA A 75 23.01 5.56 3.16
CA ALA A 75 22.38 4.26 3.35
C ALA A 75 21.02 4.38 4.04
N LEU A 76 20.89 5.23 5.06
CA LEU A 76 19.61 5.50 5.74
C LEU A 76 18.60 6.19 4.83
N VAL A 77 19.03 7.13 3.99
CA VAL A 77 18.15 7.81 3.02
C VAL A 77 17.66 6.82 1.98
N VAL A 78 18.56 6.01 1.41
CA VAL A 78 18.19 4.98 0.44
C VAL A 78 17.25 3.96 1.08
N TYR A 79 17.51 3.54 2.32
CA TYR A 79 16.62 2.68 3.10
C TYR A 79 15.21 3.28 3.25
N ALA A 80 15.10 4.55 3.67
CA ALA A 80 13.81 5.21 3.81
C ALA A 80 13.05 5.30 2.48
N LEU A 81 13.74 5.59 1.38
CA LEU A 81 13.15 5.66 0.04
C LEU A 81 12.69 4.28 -0.45
N LEU A 82 13.51 3.25 -0.27
CA LEU A 82 13.16 1.86 -0.61
C LEU A 82 11.94 1.39 0.18
N LEU A 83 11.88 1.69 1.48
CA LEU A 83 10.74 1.34 2.33
C LEU A 83 9.43 2.02 1.89
N ALA A 84 9.51 3.20 1.28
CA ALA A 84 8.35 3.90 0.75
C ALA A 84 7.76 3.21 -0.50
N ILE A 85 8.57 2.42 -1.21
CA ILE A 85 8.15 1.71 -2.42
C ILE A 85 7.31 0.49 -2.02
N PRO A 86 6.13 0.28 -2.65
CA PRO A 86 5.31 -0.88 -2.36
C PRO A 86 6.03 -2.17 -2.76
N PHE A 87 5.71 -3.25 -2.04
CA PHE A 87 6.25 -4.61 -2.18
C PHE A 87 7.72 -4.78 -1.79
N VAL A 88 8.41 -3.73 -1.34
CA VAL A 88 9.79 -3.86 -0.85
C VAL A 88 9.80 -4.54 0.53
N PRO A 89 10.63 -5.59 0.75
CA PRO A 89 10.83 -6.23 2.04
C PRO A 89 11.68 -5.34 2.96
N GLY A 90 11.07 -4.26 3.45
CA GLY A 90 11.80 -3.22 4.18
C GLY A 90 12.13 -3.56 5.64
N VAL A 91 11.46 -4.55 6.24
CA VAL A 91 11.80 -5.02 7.60
C VAL A 91 13.13 -5.78 7.56
N GLU A 92 13.31 -6.62 6.54
CA GLU A 92 14.51 -7.41 6.29
C GLU A 92 15.71 -6.50 6.03
N ILE A 93 15.54 -5.45 5.22
CA ILE A 93 16.59 -4.45 4.98
C ILE A 93 16.95 -3.70 6.29
N GLY A 94 15.96 -3.32 7.08
CA GLY A 94 16.19 -2.64 8.37
C GLY A 94 16.96 -3.52 9.36
N ILE A 95 16.60 -4.81 9.45
CA ILE A 95 17.31 -5.79 10.28
C ILE A 95 18.74 -5.98 9.80
N ALA A 96 18.97 -6.08 8.48
CA ALA A 96 20.32 -6.20 7.93
C ALA A 96 21.20 -4.98 8.31
N LEU A 97 20.67 -3.77 8.23
CA LEU A 97 21.39 -2.55 8.65
C LEU A 97 21.72 -2.55 10.15
N LEU A 98 20.79 -3.01 11.00
CA LEU A 98 21.01 -3.14 12.44
C LEU A 98 22.10 -4.17 12.76
N ILE A 99 22.14 -5.28 12.03
CA ILE A 99 23.17 -6.31 12.17
C ILE A 99 24.54 -5.80 11.70
N MET A 100 24.59 -5.11 10.56
CA MET A 100 25.82 -4.60 9.97
C MET A 100 26.45 -3.44 10.74
N GLN A 101 25.63 -2.48 11.18
CA GLN A 101 26.13 -1.22 11.75
C GLN A 101 26.02 -1.16 13.28
N GLY A 102 25.28 -2.09 13.89
CA GLY A 102 25.16 -2.24 15.32
C GLY A 102 24.04 -1.41 15.99
N SER A 103 24.02 -1.43 17.32
CA SER A 103 22.96 -0.78 18.12
C SER A 103 22.97 0.74 18.04
N VAL A 104 24.12 1.36 17.74
CA VAL A 104 24.27 2.81 17.64
C VAL A 104 23.38 3.41 16.55
N ILE A 105 23.15 2.68 15.45
CA ILE A 105 22.31 3.19 14.35
C ILE A 105 20.82 2.97 14.58
N ALA A 106 20.42 2.17 15.58
CA ALA A 106 19.03 1.78 15.80
C ALA A 106 18.00 2.93 15.85
N PRO A 107 18.24 4.05 16.58
CA PRO A 107 17.31 5.18 16.54
C PRO A 107 17.21 5.83 15.16
N PHE A 108 18.30 5.85 14.39
CA PHE A 108 18.31 6.40 13.03
C PHE A 108 17.61 5.49 12.03
N VAL A 109 17.77 4.17 12.15
CA VAL A 109 17.01 3.19 11.36
C VAL A 109 15.53 3.36 11.66
N HIS A 110 15.13 3.46 12.93
CA HIS A 110 13.72 3.69 13.30
C HIS A 110 13.18 5.00 12.70
N ALA A 111 13.93 6.10 12.81
CA ALA A 111 13.54 7.38 12.22
C ALA A 111 13.38 7.28 10.69
N ALA A 112 14.30 6.59 10.01
CA ALA A 112 14.22 6.33 8.58
C ALA A 112 13.01 5.45 8.22
N THR A 113 12.67 4.46 9.06
CA THR A 113 11.47 3.62 8.88
C THR A 113 10.20 4.46 8.97
N VAL A 114 10.09 5.29 10.00
CA VAL A 114 8.95 6.19 10.19
C VAL A 114 8.85 7.16 9.00
N ALA A 115 9.96 7.77 8.58
CA ALA A 115 9.99 8.68 7.44
C ALA A 115 9.54 8.00 6.13
N GLY A 116 10.10 6.83 5.80
CA GLY A 116 9.73 6.09 4.57
C GLY A 116 8.25 5.72 4.51
N LEU A 117 7.69 5.24 5.63
CA LEU A 117 6.27 4.90 5.71
C LEU A 117 5.36 6.13 5.61
N LEU A 118 5.77 7.27 6.18
CA LEU A 118 5.03 8.53 6.05
C LEU A 118 5.11 9.13 4.65
N ILE A 119 6.25 8.99 3.96
CA ILE A 119 6.39 9.36 2.56
C ILE A 119 5.39 8.57 1.73
N SER A 120 5.34 7.25 1.91
CA SER A 120 4.37 6.40 1.21
C SER A 120 2.92 6.83 1.49
N PHE A 121 2.57 7.07 2.76
CA PHE A 121 1.26 7.58 3.14
C PHE A 121 0.93 8.91 2.47
N ALA A 122 1.87 9.86 2.44
CA ALA A 122 1.70 11.17 1.85
C ALA A 122 1.50 11.08 0.33
N ILE A 123 2.28 10.22 -0.35
CA ILE A 123 2.10 9.93 -1.77
C ILE A 123 0.70 9.38 -2.02
N GLY A 124 0.25 8.37 -1.26
CA GLY A 124 -1.08 7.81 -1.41
C GLY A 124 -2.18 8.85 -1.19
N TRP A 125 -2.01 9.70 -0.19
CA TRP A 125 -2.95 10.78 0.12
C TRP A 125 -3.01 11.85 -0.98
N ALA A 126 -1.87 12.23 -1.56
CA ALA A 126 -1.81 13.17 -2.69
C ALA A 126 -2.45 12.56 -3.94
N PHE A 127 -2.15 11.29 -4.21
CA PHE A 127 -2.72 10.53 -5.33
C PHE A 127 -4.24 10.40 -5.21
N ALA A 128 -4.80 10.29 -4.01
CA ALA A 128 -6.25 10.23 -3.83
C ALA A 128 -7.01 11.42 -4.43
N THR A 129 -6.37 12.60 -4.47
CA THR A 129 -6.95 13.80 -5.08
C THR A 129 -6.67 13.94 -6.57
N THR A 130 -5.51 13.46 -7.03
CA THR A 130 -5.03 13.67 -8.40
C THR A 130 -5.30 12.49 -9.32
N LEU A 131 -5.64 11.32 -8.79
CA LEU A 131 -5.91 10.11 -9.58
C LEU A 131 -7.05 10.38 -10.57
N PRO A 132 -6.75 10.40 -11.89
CA PRO A 132 -7.76 10.63 -12.89
C PRO A 132 -8.67 9.41 -12.95
N CYS A 133 -9.98 9.60 -12.87
CA CYS A 133 -10.94 8.53 -13.05
C CYS A 133 -10.72 7.80 -14.38
N LYS A 134 -10.29 8.54 -15.41
CA LYS A 134 -9.86 8.02 -16.72
C LYS A 134 -8.76 6.95 -16.64
N PHE A 135 -7.81 7.05 -15.71
CA PHE A 135 -6.76 6.03 -15.54
C PHE A 135 -7.31 4.70 -14.99
N LEU A 136 -8.24 4.78 -14.04
CA LEU A 136 -8.91 3.59 -13.51
C LEU A 136 -9.85 2.98 -14.54
N ASP A 137 -10.54 3.83 -15.30
CA ASP A 137 -11.43 3.45 -16.39
C ASP A 137 -10.68 2.73 -17.52
N THR A 138 -9.51 3.24 -17.92
CA THR A 138 -8.65 2.57 -18.92
C THR A 138 -8.08 1.25 -18.41
N MET A 139 -7.97 1.04 -17.10
CA MET A 139 -7.60 -0.26 -16.52
C MET A 139 -8.79 -1.23 -16.39
N GLY A 140 -9.98 -0.84 -16.83
CA GLY A 140 -11.23 -1.62 -16.72
C GLY A 140 -11.84 -1.58 -15.32
N LEU A 141 -11.38 -0.65 -14.46
CA LEU A 141 -11.77 -0.51 -13.06
C LEU A 141 -12.91 0.52 -12.89
N HIS A 142 -13.95 0.39 -13.70
CA HIS A 142 -15.11 1.30 -13.73
C HIS A 142 -15.72 1.54 -12.33
N ARG A 143 -15.80 0.49 -11.49
CA ARG A 143 -16.29 0.59 -10.11
C ARG A 143 -15.34 1.37 -9.20
N ALA A 144 -14.03 1.21 -9.38
CA ALA A 144 -13.04 1.94 -8.60
C ALA A 144 -13.02 3.43 -8.99
N CYS A 145 -13.20 3.74 -10.28
CA CYS A 145 -13.40 5.11 -10.73
C CYS A 145 -14.63 5.74 -10.05
N ALA A 146 -15.81 5.10 -10.13
CA ALA A 146 -17.02 5.59 -9.48
C ALA A 146 -16.85 5.77 -7.95
N PHE A 147 -16.13 4.85 -7.30
CA PHE A 147 -15.80 4.96 -5.88
C PHE A 147 -14.87 6.15 -5.58
N VAL A 148 -13.80 6.34 -6.35
CA VAL A 148 -12.85 7.44 -6.15
C VAL A 148 -13.51 8.80 -6.35
N ASP A 149 -14.37 8.94 -7.36
CA ASP A 149 -15.10 10.19 -7.58
C ASP A 149 -16.13 10.46 -6.48
N ALA A 150 -16.84 9.44 -5.99
CA ALA A 150 -17.70 9.58 -4.82
C ALA A 150 -16.92 10.03 -3.58
N MET A 151 -15.73 9.48 -3.36
CA MET A 151 -14.88 9.81 -2.21
C MET A 151 -14.31 11.23 -2.26
N LYS A 152 -14.15 11.85 -3.44
CA LYS A 152 -13.63 13.24 -3.58
C LYS A 152 -14.56 14.27 -2.95
N VAL A 153 -15.87 14.05 -3.00
CA VAL A 153 -16.91 14.99 -2.52
C VAL A 153 -17.21 14.78 -1.03
N MET A 154 -16.93 13.59 -0.48
CA MET A 154 -17.23 13.25 0.91
C MET A 154 -16.18 13.74 1.91
N SER A 155 -16.64 14.19 3.06
CA SER A 155 -15.83 14.45 4.24
C SER A 155 -15.35 13.15 4.90
N ARG A 156 -14.30 13.20 5.74
CA ARG A 156 -13.78 12.01 6.46
C ARG A 156 -14.84 11.21 7.24
N PRO A 157 -15.75 11.81 8.04
CA PRO A 157 -16.78 11.05 8.73
C PRO A 157 -17.78 10.39 7.76
N GLU A 158 -18.19 11.08 6.70
CA GLU A 158 -19.08 10.52 5.68
C GLU A 158 -18.44 9.33 4.96
N ARG A 159 -17.14 9.38 4.67
CA ARG A 159 -16.39 8.25 4.09
C ARG A 159 -16.41 7.02 5.01
N LEU A 160 -16.31 7.22 6.32
CA LEU A 160 -16.38 6.12 7.28
C LEU A 160 -17.77 5.52 7.35
N GLU A 161 -18.82 6.35 7.29
CA GLU A 161 -20.19 5.88 7.29
C GLU A 161 -20.52 5.12 6.00
N TYR A 162 -20.09 5.63 4.85
CA TYR A 162 -20.21 4.96 3.56
C TYR A 162 -19.54 3.59 3.55
N LEU A 163 -18.30 3.48 4.07
CA LEU A 163 -17.61 2.20 4.19
C LEU A 163 -18.27 1.28 5.22
N ASN A 164 -18.73 1.80 6.36
CA ASN A 164 -19.47 1.00 7.34
C ASN A 164 -20.74 0.40 6.72
N ALA A 165 -21.42 1.11 5.81
CA ALA A 165 -22.58 0.61 5.10
C ALA A 165 -22.24 -0.45 4.05
N ALA A 166 -21.05 -0.36 3.43
CA ALA A 166 -20.58 -1.29 2.41
C ALA A 166 -19.95 -2.59 2.99
N VAL A 167 -19.43 -2.55 4.22
CA VAL A 167 -18.76 -3.70 4.84
C VAL A 167 -19.78 -4.76 5.28
N PRO A 168 -19.60 -6.06 4.93
CA PRO A 168 -20.45 -7.15 5.38
C PRO A 168 -20.57 -7.20 6.91
N ARG A 169 -21.79 -7.43 7.41
CA ARG A 169 -22.10 -7.43 8.86
C ARG A 169 -21.23 -8.38 9.70
N TRP A 170 -20.70 -9.44 9.10
CA TRP A 170 -19.84 -10.44 9.76
C TRP A 170 -18.40 -9.98 9.97
N ILE A 171 -17.84 -9.13 9.09
CA ILE A 171 -16.53 -8.48 9.28
C ILE A 171 -16.62 -7.44 10.40
N GLY A 172 -17.84 -6.91 10.60
CA GLY A 172 -18.23 -6.10 11.75
C GLY A 172 -17.65 -4.68 11.72
N ARG A 173 -18.33 -3.77 12.44
CA ARG A 173 -17.90 -2.37 12.65
C ARG A 173 -16.52 -2.25 13.33
N TRP A 174 -16.00 -3.36 13.86
CA TRP A 174 -14.72 -3.45 14.55
C TRP A 174 -13.54 -3.06 13.66
N ILE A 175 -13.55 -3.45 12.38
CA ILE A 175 -12.41 -3.20 11.49
C ILE A 175 -12.18 -1.70 11.25
N LEU A 176 -13.26 -0.92 11.17
CA LEU A 176 -13.19 0.53 11.00
C LEU A 176 -12.95 1.27 12.33
N ARG A 177 -13.45 0.72 13.45
CA ARG A 177 -13.22 1.27 14.79
C ARG A 177 -11.76 1.11 15.25
N TYR A 178 -11.15 -0.04 14.97
CA TYR A 178 -9.77 -0.37 15.35
C TYR A 178 -8.79 -0.25 14.18
N ARG A 179 -9.13 0.55 13.16
CA ARG A 179 -8.34 0.71 11.93
C ARG A 179 -6.86 1.03 12.15
N TYR A 180 -6.50 1.77 13.19
CA TYR A 180 -5.11 2.09 13.51
C TYR A 180 -4.37 0.88 14.10
N VAL A 181 -5.05 0.10 14.95
CA VAL A 181 -4.52 -1.16 15.48
C VAL A 181 -4.38 -2.18 14.35
N LEU A 182 -5.38 -2.29 13.48
CA LEU A 182 -5.30 -3.14 12.29
C LEU A 182 -4.10 -2.75 11.42
N LEU A 183 -3.89 -1.45 11.19
CA LEU A 183 -2.75 -0.97 10.42
C LEU A 183 -1.43 -1.37 11.07
N ALA A 184 -1.29 -1.20 12.39
CA ALA A 184 -0.10 -1.62 13.14
C ALA A 184 0.15 -3.13 13.02
N VAL A 185 -0.91 -3.95 13.09
CA VAL A 185 -0.84 -5.40 12.91
C VAL A 185 -0.42 -5.76 11.49
N LEU A 186 -0.99 -5.12 10.46
CA LEU A 186 -0.67 -5.39 9.06
C LEU A 186 0.80 -5.07 8.73
N ILE A 187 1.34 -3.98 9.27
CA ILE A 187 2.76 -3.60 9.08
C ILE A 187 3.70 -4.64 9.70
N ASN A 188 3.30 -5.26 10.81
CA ASN A 188 4.11 -6.25 11.52
C ASN A 188 3.80 -7.70 11.13
N LEU A 189 2.87 -7.92 10.18
CA LEU A 189 2.51 -9.27 9.76
C LEU A 189 3.69 -9.88 8.97
N PRO A 190 4.11 -11.12 9.28
CA PRO A 190 5.14 -11.79 8.50
C PRO A 190 4.65 -11.98 7.05
N GLY A 191 5.53 -11.74 6.08
CA GLY A 191 5.18 -11.80 4.66
C GLY A 191 4.29 -10.65 4.19
N ASN A 192 4.21 -9.53 4.93
CA ASN A 192 3.44 -8.36 4.48
C ASN A 192 3.92 -7.79 3.13
N SER A 193 5.14 -8.10 2.70
CA SER A 193 5.65 -7.79 1.35
C SER A 193 4.74 -8.33 0.24
N LEU A 194 4.10 -9.49 0.43
CA LEU A 194 3.16 -10.09 -0.53
C LEU A 194 1.91 -9.24 -0.75
N ILE A 195 1.47 -8.52 0.27
CA ILE A 195 0.30 -7.62 0.22
C ILE A 195 0.67 -6.16 -0.07
N GLY A 196 1.95 -5.87 -0.32
CA GLY A 196 2.45 -4.52 -0.61
C GLY A 196 3.52 -3.99 0.32
N GLY A 197 3.94 -4.74 1.34
CA GLY A 197 4.92 -4.28 2.33
C GLY A 197 4.36 -3.18 3.24
N GLY A 198 5.18 -2.71 4.18
CA GLY A 198 4.83 -1.51 4.97
C GLY A 198 4.53 -0.30 4.07
N GLY A 199 5.35 -0.07 3.04
CA GLY A 199 5.14 0.99 2.04
C GLY A 199 3.77 0.91 1.39
N GLY A 200 3.40 -0.21 0.76
CA GLY A 200 2.12 -0.36 0.07
C GLY A 200 0.90 -0.30 0.99
N ILE A 201 1.00 -0.84 2.20
CA ILE A 201 -0.07 -0.74 3.21
C ILE A 201 -0.34 0.74 3.53
N LEU A 202 0.71 1.54 3.79
CA LEU A 202 0.56 2.97 4.09
C LEU A 202 0.15 3.78 2.86
N LEU A 203 0.58 3.40 1.67
CA LEU A 203 0.14 4.00 0.41
C LEU A 203 -1.38 3.88 0.26
N VAL A 204 -1.92 2.67 0.46
CA VAL A 204 -3.37 2.40 0.37
C VAL A 204 -4.12 3.11 1.51
N ALA A 205 -3.54 3.14 2.73
CA ALA A 205 -4.12 3.91 3.83
C ALA A 205 -4.20 5.40 3.50
N GLY A 206 -3.18 5.98 2.88
CA GLY A 206 -3.18 7.35 2.38
C GLY A 206 -4.24 7.57 1.30
N LEU A 207 -4.30 6.65 0.33
CA LEU A 207 -5.24 6.67 -0.78
C LEU A 207 -6.70 6.66 -0.30
N SER A 208 -6.99 5.92 0.78
CA SER A 208 -8.33 5.87 1.38
C SER A 208 -8.79 7.21 1.96
N ARG A 209 -7.85 8.09 2.34
CA ARG A 209 -8.07 9.33 3.09
C ARG A 209 -8.94 9.18 4.35
N LEU A 210 -9.04 7.97 4.91
CA LEU A 210 -9.79 7.68 6.14
C LEU A 210 -9.01 8.05 7.39
N PHE A 211 -7.68 8.05 7.27
CA PHE A 211 -6.77 8.26 8.38
C PHE A 211 -6.31 9.73 8.46
N SER A 212 -6.09 10.18 9.68
CA SER A 212 -5.48 11.47 10.01
C SER A 212 -3.96 11.32 10.12
N LEU A 213 -3.21 12.30 9.61
CA LEU A 213 -1.75 12.28 9.64
C LEU A 213 -1.18 12.16 11.07
N PRO A 214 -1.66 12.91 12.09
CA PRO A 214 -1.14 12.79 13.45
C PRO A 214 -1.33 11.40 14.06
N SER A 215 -2.49 10.77 13.81
CA SER A 215 -2.76 9.43 14.33
C SER A 215 -1.95 8.36 13.59
N ILE A 216 -1.72 8.54 12.28
CA ILE A 216 -0.81 7.67 11.51
C ILE A 216 0.61 7.78 12.03
N LEU A 217 1.10 9.00 12.29
CA LEU A 217 2.43 9.22 12.85
C LEU A 217 2.61 8.44 14.16
N VAL A 218 1.69 8.60 15.12
CA VAL A 218 1.74 7.87 16.39
C VAL A 218 1.64 6.35 16.16
N THR A 219 0.75 5.91 15.28
CA THR A 219 0.59 4.48 14.97
C THR A 219 1.87 3.88 14.42
N VAL A 220 2.51 4.56 13.47
CA VAL A 220 3.74 4.09 12.81
C VAL A 220 4.91 4.08 13.78
N ILE A 221 5.10 5.15 14.57
CA ILE A 221 6.15 5.20 15.61
C ILE A 221 6.01 4.00 16.55
N LEU A 222 4.80 3.76 17.08
CA LEU A 222 4.60 2.66 18.02
C LEU A 222 4.70 1.29 17.35
N ALA A 223 4.20 1.15 16.13
CA ALA A 223 4.20 -0.13 15.40
C ALA A 223 5.61 -0.56 14.99
N THR A 224 6.51 0.37 14.69
CA THR A 224 7.86 0.05 14.21
C THR A 224 8.94 0.19 15.28
N ALA A 225 8.60 0.62 16.50
CA ALA A 225 9.52 0.75 17.62
C ALA A 225 10.07 -0.58 18.19
N PRO A 226 9.33 -1.70 18.27
CA PRO A 226 9.75 -2.86 19.05
C PRO A 226 11.14 -3.40 18.68
N VAL A 227 11.41 -3.61 17.38
CA VAL A 227 12.68 -4.20 16.92
C VAL A 227 13.86 -3.23 17.11
N PRO A 228 13.83 -1.97 16.62
CA PRO A 228 14.93 -1.03 16.83
C PRO A 228 15.18 -0.75 18.31
N LEU A 229 14.13 -0.66 19.13
CA LEU A 229 14.26 -0.39 20.56
C LEU A 229 14.88 -1.58 21.30
N ALA A 230 14.52 -2.81 20.95
CA ALA A 230 15.16 -4.00 21.50
C ALA A 230 16.65 -4.03 21.18
N VAL A 231 17.03 -3.75 19.92
CA VAL A 231 18.44 -3.70 19.50
C VAL A 231 19.20 -2.56 20.18
N TRP A 232 18.55 -1.41 20.36
CA TRP A 232 19.17 -0.26 21.00
C TRP A 232 19.49 -0.51 22.48
N LEU A 233 18.57 -1.15 23.22
CA LEU A 233 18.70 -1.37 24.66
C LEU A 233 19.49 -2.64 25.02
N ILE A 234 19.30 -3.72 24.26
CA ILE A 234 19.83 -5.05 24.60
C ILE A 234 21.08 -5.38 23.77
N GLY A 235 21.26 -4.70 22.62
CA GLY A 235 22.32 -4.98 21.67
C GLY A 235 21.85 -5.85 20.50
N VAL A 236 22.76 -6.05 19.55
CA VAL A 236 22.50 -6.74 18.28
C VAL A 236 22.35 -8.26 18.46
N ASP A 237 22.88 -8.80 19.55
CA ASP A 237 22.93 -10.25 19.78
C ASP A 237 21.55 -10.89 19.95
N ILE A 238 20.50 -10.09 20.16
CA ILE A 238 19.11 -10.56 20.13
C ILE A 238 18.62 -10.96 18.72
N LEU A 239 19.32 -10.53 17.66
CA LEU A 239 18.98 -10.78 16.26
C LEU A 239 19.81 -11.92 15.63
N LYS A 240 20.78 -12.49 16.36
CA LYS A 240 21.69 -13.53 15.87
C LYS A 240 21.24 -14.93 16.28
#